data_AF-A0A357HH55-F1
#
_entry.id   AF-A0A357HH55-F1
#
_cell.length_a   1.000
_cell.length_b   1.000
_cell.length_c   1.000
_cell.angle_alpha   90.00
_cell.angle_beta   90.00
_cell.angle_gamma   90.00
#
_symmetry.space_group_name_H-M   'P 1'
#
loop_
_entity.id
_entity.type
_entity.pdbx_description
1 polymer ?
#
loop_
_entity_poly.entity_id
_entity_poly.type
_entity_poly.pdbx_seq_one_letter_code
_entity_poly.pdbx_strand_id
1 'polypeptide(L)'
;MDKQKIYNFSAGPAVLPDGVLKQAAEATVNYNGHGMSILEMSHRSAPIVDMVTETRQLIRQLLNVPENYKVLFLQGGASLQFSMIPMNIFKDGETADYTETGVWSVKA
;
A
#
# COMPACT_ATOMS: atom_id res chain seq x y z
N MET A 1 33.68 6.58 -3.73
CA MET A 1 33.32 7.47 -2.62
C MET A 1 32.26 6.76 -1.80
N ASP A 2 32.60 6.34 -0.58
CA ASP A 2 31.59 5.86 0.37
C ASP A 2 30.56 6.97 0.57
N LYS A 3 29.34 6.76 0.07
CA LYS A 3 28.25 7.71 0.25
C LYS A 3 27.89 7.70 1.73
N GLN A 4 28.07 8.84 2.40
CA GLN A 4 27.63 9.04 3.77
C GLN A 4 26.11 8.82 3.83
N LYS A 5 25.67 7.79 4.58
CA LYS A 5 24.25 7.46 4.73
C LYS A 5 23.57 8.55 5.57
N ILE A 6 22.57 9.22 5.01
CA ILE A 6 21.76 10.21 5.72
C ILE A 6 20.78 9.48 6.65
N TYR A 7 20.76 9.84 7.92
CA TYR A 7 19.71 9.41 8.84
C TYR A 7 18.44 10.21 8.58
N ASN A 8 17.46 9.58 7.94
CA ASN A 8 16.18 10.19 7.61
C ASN A 8 15.12 9.80 8.66
N PHE A 9 14.65 10.80 9.41
CA PHE A 9 13.62 10.66 10.46
C PHE A 9 12.25 11.19 10.02
N SER A 10 11.97 11.23 8.71
CA SER A 10 10.67 11.68 8.19
C SER A 10 9.51 10.82 8.71
N ALA A 11 8.40 11.47 9.06
CA ALA A 11 7.19 10.81 9.56
C ALA A 11 6.29 10.24 8.44
N GLY A 12 6.50 10.63 7.18
CA GLY A 12 5.69 10.19 6.04
C GLY A 12 5.76 11.15 4.84
N PRO A 13 6.13 10.69 3.62
CA PRO A 13 6.72 9.39 3.30
C PRO A 13 7.99 9.10 4.12
N ALA A 14 8.30 7.82 4.33
CA ALA A 14 9.36 7.38 5.25
C ALA A 14 10.41 6.48 4.54
N VAL A 15 11.44 6.07 5.28
CA VAL A 15 12.56 5.27 4.77
C VAL A 15 12.11 3.85 4.39
N LEU A 16 12.67 3.34 3.28
CA LEU A 16 12.55 1.95 2.86
C LEU A 16 13.89 1.20 3.03
N PRO A 17 13.87 -0.14 3.19
CA PRO A 17 15.09 -0.94 3.21
C PRO A 17 15.89 -0.82 1.90
N ASP A 18 17.23 -0.79 2.00
CA ASP A 18 18.12 -0.61 0.83
C ASP A 18 17.88 -1.68 -0.26
N GLY A 19 17.58 -2.93 0.12
CA GLY A 19 17.27 -4.01 -0.81
C GLY A 19 16.01 -3.76 -1.65
N VAL A 20 14.97 -3.15 -1.05
CA VAL A 20 13.73 -2.80 -1.75
C VAL A 20 13.99 -1.69 -2.77
N LEU A 21 14.76 -0.66 -2.39
CA LEU A 21 15.14 0.43 -3.29
C LEU A 21 15.93 -0.10 -4.50
N LYS A 22 16.86 -1.02 -4.26
CA LYS A 22 17.65 -1.65 -5.34
C LYS A 22 16.76 -2.45 -6.30
N GLN A 23 15.89 -3.32 -5.77
CA GLN A 23 14.99 -4.13 -6.60
C GLN A 23 14.00 -3.27 -7.40
N ALA A 24 13.44 -2.21 -6.79
CA ALA A 24 12.55 -1.28 -7.48
C ALA A 24 13.25 -0.51 -8.61
N ALA A 25 14.51 -0.12 -8.40
CA ALA A 25 15.32 0.51 -9.44
C ALA A 25 15.59 -0.45 -10.61
N GLU A 26 15.97 -1.70 -10.32
CA GLU A 26 16.17 -2.74 -11.34
C GLU A 26 14.87 -3.02 -12.11
N ALA A 27 13.73 -3.13 -11.41
CA ALA A 27 12.42 -3.36 -11.99
C ALA A 27 11.95 -2.25 -12.95
N THR A 28 12.41 -1.01 -12.72
CA THR A 28 12.12 0.12 -13.60
C THR A 28 12.85 0.00 -14.94
N VAL A 29 14.00 -0.68 -14.98
CA VAL A 29 14.78 -0.92 -16.20
C VAL A 29 14.34 -2.21 -16.89
N ASN A 30 14.22 -3.30 -16.13
CA ASN A 30 13.77 -4.59 -16.62
C ASN A 30 13.14 -5.38 -15.48
N TYR A 31 11.81 -5.50 -15.50
CA TYR A 31 11.07 -6.20 -14.48
C TYR A 31 11.30 -7.71 -14.56
N ASN A 32 12.04 -8.25 -13.60
CA ASN A 32 12.22 -9.69 -13.41
C ASN A 32 12.61 -10.45 -14.70
N GLY A 33 13.47 -9.84 -15.54
CA GLY A 33 13.95 -10.46 -16.77
C GLY A 33 12.97 -10.47 -17.95
N HIS A 34 11.80 -9.81 -17.85
CA HIS A 34 10.80 -9.78 -18.93
C HIS A 34 11.17 -8.87 -20.12
N GLY A 35 12.29 -8.15 -20.03
CA GLY A 35 12.77 -7.26 -21.08
C GLY A 35 11.97 -5.96 -21.21
N MET A 36 11.16 -5.62 -20.22
CA MET A 36 10.33 -4.41 -20.19
C MET A 36 10.26 -3.80 -18.80
N SER A 37 10.01 -2.50 -18.71
CA SER A 37 9.82 -1.81 -17.42
C SER A 37 8.52 -2.26 -16.75
N ILE A 38 8.52 -2.39 -15.42
CA ILE A 38 7.28 -2.60 -14.66
C ILE A 38 6.24 -1.49 -14.93
N LEU A 39 6.70 -0.28 -15.25
CA LEU A 39 5.85 0.88 -15.51
C LEU A 39 5.15 0.84 -16.88
N GLU A 40 5.60 -0.04 -17.78
CA GLU A 40 5.05 -0.22 -19.13
C GLU A 40 4.15 -1.47 -19.21
N MET A 41 4.17 -2.32 -18.18
CA MET A 41 3.43 -3.56 -18.16
C MET A 41 1.93 -3.33 -17.96
N SER A 42 1.13 -4.07 -18.73
CA SER A 42 -0.31 -4.14 -18.52
C SER A 42 -0.60 -4.70 -17.12
N HIS A 43 -1.47 -4.03 -16.36
CA HIS A 43 -1.96 -4.50 -15.06
C HIS A 43 -2.72 -5.85 -15.15
N ARG A 44 -3.07 -6.29 -16.36
CA ARG A 44 -3.72 -7.58 -16.61
C ARG A 44 -2.75 -8.67 -17.07
N SER A 45 -1.48 -8.34 -17.30
CA SER A 45 -0.47 -9.33 -17.68
C SER A 45 -0.15 -10.25 -16.49
N ALA A 46 0.15 -11.52 -16.78
CA ALA A 46 0.44 -12.51 -15.75
C ALA A 46 1.52 -12.03 -14.74
N PRO A 47 2.65 -11.44 -15.16
CA PRO A 47 3.68 -10.98 -14.21
C PRO A 47 3.19 -9.95 -13.19
N ILE A 48 2.26 -9.06 -13.57
CA ILE A 48 1.69 -8.07 -12.65
C ILE A 48 0.58 -8.67 -11.78
N VAL A 49 -0.27 -9.53 -12.35
CA VAL A 49 -1.31 -10.24 -11.61
C VAL A 49 -0.69 -11.14 -10.53
N ASP A 50 0.38 -11.85 -10.86
CA ASP A 50 1.12 -12.72 -9.94
C ASP A 50 1.74 -11.90 -8.81
N MET A 51 2.42 -10.78 -9.12
CA MET A 51 2.97 -9.87 -8.12
C MET A 51 1.90 -9.34 -7.15
N VAL A 52 0.74 -8.92 -7.65
CA VAL A 52 -0.36 -8.41 -6.81
C VAL A 52 -0.98 -9.53 -5.97
N THR A 53 -1.04 -10.76 -6.51
CA THR A 53 -1.53 -11.94 -5.80
C THR A 53 -0.59 -12.33 -4.67
N GLU A 54 0.70 -12.41 -4.94
CA GLU A 54 1.74 -12.67 -3.95
C GLU A 54 1.74 -11.59 -2.86
N THR A 55 1.71 -10.31 -3.24
CA THR A 55 1.66 -9.19 -2.28
C THR A 55 0.45 -9.33 -1.34
N ARG A 56 -0.71 -9.73 -1.87
CA ARG A 56 -1.90 -9.98 -1.06
C ARG A 56 -1.72 -11.15 -0.11
N GLN A 57 -1.10 -12.24 -0.55
CA GLN A 57 -0.82 -13.41 0.27
C GLN A 57 0.15 -13.06 1.42
N LEU A 58 1.21 -12.31 1.12
CA LEU A 58 2.18 -11.86 2.12
C LEU A 58 1.51 -11.02 3.21
N ILE A 59 0.63 -10.08 2.86
CA ILE A 59 -0.15 -9.31 3.86
C ILE A 59 -0.99 -10.25 4.74
N ARG A 60 -1.68 -11.22 4.12
CA ARG A 60 -2.52 -12.16 4.87
C ARG A 60 -1.70 -13.01 5.84
N GLN A 61 -0.53 -13.48 5.43
CA GLN A 61 0.37 -14.27 6.26
C GLN A 61 0.97 -13.44 7.39
N LEU A 62 1.52 -12.26 7.08
CA LEU A 62 2.19 -11.40 8.06
C LEU A 62 1.24 -10.89 9.16
N LEU A 63 0.00 -10.59 8.80
CA LEU A 63 -1.00 -10.04 9.72
C LEU A 63 -2.02 -11.09 10.22
N ASN A 64 -1.86 -12.36 9.85
CA ASN A 64 -2.81 -13.44 10.17
C ASN A 64 -4.26 -13.11 9.80
N VAL A 65 -4.49 -12.57 8.60
CA VAL A 65 -5.82 -12.13 8.16
C VAL A 65 -6.74 -13.34 7.92
N PRO A 66 -7.91 -13.43 8.58
CA PRO A 66 -8.84 -14.55 8.40
C PRO A 66 -9.46 -14.62 7.00
N GLU A 67 -9.98 -15.78 6.60
CA GLU A 67 -10.53 -16.04 5.25
C GLU A 67 -11.76 -15.20 4.91
N ASN A 68 -12.55 -14.83 5.92
CA ASN A 68 -13.74 -14.00 5.76
C ASN A 68 -13.43 -12.50 5.58
N TYR A 69 -12.16 -12.09 5.59
CA TYR A 69 -11.73 -10.72 5.30
C TYR A 69 -11.08 -10.61 3.92
N LYS A 70 -11.24 -9.45 3.27
CA LYS A 70 -10.63 -9.12 1.98
C LYS A 70 -9.53 -8.07 2.16
N VAL A 71 -8.47 -8.18 1.35
CA VAL A 71 -7.36 -7.21 1.29
C VAL A 71 -7.44 -6.48 -0.05
N LEU A 72 -7.63 -5.17 0.03
CA LEU A 72 -7.80 -4.26 -1.12
C LEU A 72 -6.60 -3.34 -1.26
N PHE A 73 -6.20 -3.05 -2.50
CA PHE A 73 -5.20 -2.03 -2.83
C PHE A 73 -5.91 -0.89 -3.54
N LEU A 74 -6.09 0.24 -2.86
CA LEU A 74 -6.83 1.40 -3.35
C LEU A 74 -5.94 2.64 -3.40
N GLN A 75 -6.24 3.55 -4.33
CA GLN A 75 -5.58 4.86 -4.40
C GLN A 75 -6.27 5.86 -3.45
N GLY A 76 -5.67 7.06 -3.31
CA GLY A 76 -6.28 8.18 -2.57
C GLY A 76 -5.87 8.32 -1.09
N GLY A 77 -5.06 7.38 -0.57
CA GLY A 77 -4.52 7.45 0.78
C GLY A 77 -5.57 7.31 1.88
N ALA A 78 -5.14 7.46 3.14
CA ALA A 78 -6.01 7.32 4.30
C ALA A 78 -7.15 8.35 4.33
N SER A 79 -6.87 9.60 3.93
CA SER A 79 -7.87 10.68 3.95
C SER A 79 -9.08 10.40 3.06
N LEU A 80 -8.90 9.72 1.91
CA LEU A 80 -10.04 9.32 1.07
C LEU A 80 -10.89 8.24 1.75
N GLN A 81 -10.28 7.40 2.59
CA GLN A 81 -11.04 6.36 3.30
C GLN A 81 -11.94 6.93 4.39
N PHE A 82 -11.64 8.11 4.95
CA PHE A 82 -12.51 8.79 5.91
C PHE A 82 -13.91 9.02 5.36
N SER A 83 -14.05 9.34 4.07
CA SER A 83 -15.35 9.44 3.42
C SER A 83 -15.87 8.11 2.86
N MET A 84 -14.99 7.23 2.35
CA MET A 84 -15.45 5.95 1.80
C MET A 84 -16.05 5.01 2.86
N ILE A 85 -15.55 5.01 4.09
CA ILE A 85 -16.06 4.15 5.18
C ILE A 85 -17.56 4.43 5.43
N PRO A 86 -18.00 5.66 5.78
CA PRO A 86 -19.42 5.93 6.01
C PRO A 86 -20.25 5.74 4.74
N MET A 87 -19.73 6.10 3.55
CA MET A 87 -20.47 5.89 2.29
C MET A 87 -20.80 4.42 1.98
N ASN A 88 -20.04 3.45 2.51
CA ASN A 88 -20.26 2.03 2.26
C ASN A 88 -20.97 1.30 3.40
N ILE A 89 -20.83 1.77 4.64
CA ILE A 89 -21.32 1.05 5.83
C ILE A 89 -22.60 1.68 6.38
N PHE A 90 -22.78 2.99 6.19
CA PHE A 90 -23.85 3.76 6.84
C PHE A 90 -25.15 3.73 6.04
N LYS A 91 -26.27 3.52 6.72
CA LYS A 91 -27.61 3.69 6.14
C LYS A 91 -28.26 4.98 6.61
N ASP A 92 -29.28 5.42 5.89
CA ASP A 92 -30.05 6.61 6.23
C ASP A 92 -30.61 6.51 7.66
N GLY A 93 -30.32 7.52 8.48
CA GLY A 93 -30.80 7.63 9.85
C GLY A 93 -29.96 6.91 10.91
N GLU A 94 -28.85 6.26 10.54
CA GLU A 94 -27.90 5.70 11.50
C GLU A 94 -27.01 6.79 12.13
N THR A 95 -26.25 6.43 13.17
CA THR A 95 -25.23 7.26 13.83
C THR A 95 -23.95 6.46 13.99
N ALA A 96 -22.79 7.13 14.03
CA ALA A 96 -21.48 6.50 14.15
C ALA A 96 -20.72 7.06 15.36
N ASP A 97 -20.07 6.17 16.10
CA ASP A 97 -19.22 6.53 17.22
C ASP A 97 -17.76 6.68 16.77
N TYR A 98 -17.13 7.79 17.16
CA TYR A 98 -15.72 8.07 16.91
C TYR A 98 -14.98 8.26 18.23
N THR A 99 -13.83 7.57 18.39
CA THR A 99 -12.96 7.74 19.55
C THR A 99 -11.84 8.73 19.22
N GLU A 100 -11.99 9.98 19.66
CA GLU A 100 -11.02 11.04 19.40
C GLU A 100 -9.79 10.93 20.31
N THR A 101 -8.64 10.63 19.71
CA THR A 101 -7.35 10.45 20.42
C THR A 101 -6.21 11.29 19.83
N GLY A 102 -6.43 11.99 18.73
CA GLY A 102 -5.44 12.89 18.14
C GLY A 102 -5.86 13.49 16.80
N VAL A 103 -4.91 14.10 16.12
CA VAL A 103 -5.14 14.88 14.87
C VAL A 103 -5.82 14.05 13.78
N TRP A 104 -5.54 12.74 13.68
CA TRP A 104 -6.12 11.91 12.63
C TRP A 104 -7.54 11.47 12.93
N SER A 105 -7.88 11.13 14.18
CA SER A 105 -9.25 10.76 14.55
C SER A 105 -10.21 11.95 14.48
N VAL A 106 -9.71 13.18 14.74
CA VAL A 106 -10.51 14.42 14.62
C VAL A 106 -10.73 14.82 13.16
N LYS A 107 -9.83 14.40 12.26
CA LYS A 107 -9.97 14.62 10.80
C LYS A 107 -10.83 13.58 10.11
N ALA A 108 -11.04 12.43 10.76
CA ALA A 108 -11.68 11.23 10.17
C ALA A 108 -13.20 11.30 10.20
#